data_AF-A0A502MK27-F1
#
_entry.id   AF-A0A502MK27-F1
#
_cell.length_a   1.000
_cell.length_b   1.000
_cell.length_c   1.000
_cell.angle_alpha   90.00
_cell.angle_beta   90.00
_cell.angle_gamma   90.00
#
_symmetry.space_group_name_H-M   'P 1'
#
loop_
_entity.id
_entity.type
_entity.pdbx_description
1 polymer ?
#
loop_
_entity_poly.entity_id
_entity_poly.type
_entity_poly.pdbx_seq_one_letter_code
_entity_poly.pdbx_strand_id
1 'polypeptide(L)'
;MSALRFSTIGLLALTWFSAVAFVATGSAEAAKAAPGEEFYKLCRQVKNDDTVRPYSHELYGGTVKAFKTLFPDAKGTPAESELQTQASYRCMNGKVLVCFVGANLPCAKMNTARANPGADEFCKTNPNDDAVPAFATGHDAVYSYKCQSGKATVAGKSWQLDKRGFAKTLWAVVPEP
;
A
#
# COMPACT_ATOMS: atom_id res chain seq x y z
N MET A 1 48.43 84.46 -8.22
CA MET A 1 47.85 85.68 -7.59
C MET A 1 46.61 85.23 -6.82
N SER A 2 46.30 85.85 -5.67
CA SER A 2 45.27 85.39 -4.69
C SER A 2 45.63 84.05 -4.01
N ALA A 3 45.68 83.83 -2.68
CA ALA A 3 45.17 84.53 -1.48
C ALA A 3 43.63 84.38 -1.31
N LEU A 4 42.98 84.07 -0.16
CA LEU A 4 43.31 83.85 1.28
C LEU A 4 42.27 82.81 1.87
N ARG A 5 42.24 82.24 3.11
CA ARG A 5 43.09 82.20 4.33
C ARG A 5 42.71 80.96 5.23
N PHE A 6 43.00 81.04 6.55
CA PHE A 6 42.56 80.22 7.72
C PHE A 6 41.05 79.83 7.75
N SER A 7 40.53 78.94 8.63
CA SER A 7 40.95 78.66 10.03
C SER A 7 40.48 77.30 10.63
N THR A 8 40.89 77.04 11.87
CA THR A 8 40.65 75.82 12.67
C THR A 8 39.30 75.77 13.40
N ILE A 9 38.62 74.61 13.29
CA ILE A 9 37.66 73.94 14.20
C ILE A 9 37.65 72.47 13.73
N GLY A 10 37.51 71.41 14.53
CA GLY A 10 37.36 71.22 15.98
C GLY A 10 37.08 69.72 16.24
N LEU A 11 37.21 69.23 17.48
CA LEU A 11 37.00 67.80 17.77
C LEU A 11 35.54 67.36 17.53
N LEU A 12 35.36 66.18 16.94
CA LEU A 12 34.24 65.28 17.27
C LEU A 12 34.65 63.83 16.98
N ALA A 13 34.72 63.01 18.03
CA ALA A 13 35.03 61.58 17.90
C ALA A 13 33.74 60.80 17.65
N LEU A 14 33.73 59.95 16.62
CA LEU A 14 32.65 58.99 16.35
C LEU A 14 33.23 57.57 16.33
N THR A 15 33.01 56.85 17.43
CA THR A 15 33.36 55.44 17.58
C THR A 15 32.37 54.57 16.80
N TRP A 16 32.75 54.15 15.59
CA TRP A 16 32.00 53.15 14.83
C TRP A 16 32.03 51.78 15.52
N PHE A 17 30.99 51.51 16.31
CA PHE A 17 30.60 50.15 16.68
C PHE A 17 30.03 49.44 15.44
N SER A 18 30.91 48.78 14.67
CA SER A 18 30.51 47.90 13.58
C SER A 18 29.77 46.68 14.13
N ALA A 19 28.43 46.73 14.11
CA ALA A 19 27.59 45.60 14.50
C ALA A 19 27.78 44.45 13.48
N VAL A 20 28.45 43.38 13.91
CA VAL A 20 28.61 42.16 13.09
C VAL A 20 27.28 41.42 13.05
N ALA A 21 26.49 41.70 12.01
CA ALA A 21 25.27 40.98 11.72
C ALA A 21 25.60 39.53 11.32
N PHE A 22 25.52 38.60 12.28
CA PHE A 22 25.51 37.17 12.01
C PHE A 22 24.24 36.82 11.21
N VAL A 23 24.36 36.79 9.89
CA VAL A 23 23.33 36.24 9.01
C VAL A 23 23.30 34.73 9.24
N ALA A 24 22.37 34.29 10.08
CA ALA A 24 22.13 32.87 10.30
C ALA A 24 21.56 32.25 9.02
N THR A 25 22.44 31.66 8.20
CA THR A 25 22.06 30.85 7.05
C THR A 25 21.44 29.55 7.55
N GLY A 26 20.16 29.61 7.92
CA GLY A 26 19.38 28.44 8.26
C GLY A 26 19.23 27.54 7.04
N SER A 27 20.07 26.50 6.95
CA SER A 27 19.86 25.40 6.02
C SER A 27 18.48 24.81 6.28
N ALA A 28 17.55 25.03 5.36
CA ALA A 28 16.28 24.33 5.34
C ALA A 28 16.56 22.89 4.88
N GLU A 29 17.07 22.08 5.81
CA GLU A 29 17.35 20.66 5.62
C GLU A 29 16.05 19.99 5.14
N ALA A 30 15.99 19.63 3.86
CA ALA A 30 14.75 19.16 3.24
C ALA A 30 14.37 17.82 3.88
N ALA A 31 13.39 17.86 4.79
CA ALA A 31 12.98 16.72 5.59
C ALA A 31 12.71 15.51 4.68
N LYS A 32 13.61 14.52 4.78
CA LYS A 32 13.54 13.31 3.96
C LYS A 32 12.29 12.55 4.41
N ALA A 33 11.31 12.47 3.51
CA ALA A 33 10.03 11.82 3.79
C ALA A 33 10.26 10.43 4.40
N ALA A 34 9.47 10.07 5.42
CA ALA A 34 9.57 8.75 6.01
C ALA A 34 9.26 7.68 4.94
N PRO A 35 9.94 6.52 4.90
CA PRO A 35 9.78 5.60 3.76
C PRO A 35 8.34 5.12 3.52
N GLY A 36 7.49 5.10 4.55
CA GLY A 36 6.05 4.87 4.41
C GLY A 36 5.31 5.98 3.63
N GLU A 37 5.66 7.25 3.87
CA GLU A 37 5.14 8.40 3.10
C GLU A 37 5.48 8.30 1.61
N GLU A 38 6.65 7.76 1.27
CA GLU A 38 7.04 7.53 -0.12
C GLU A 38 6.11 6.53 -0.81
N PHE A 39 5.59 5.52 -0.10
CA PHE A 39 4.65 4.57 -0.68
C PHE A 39 3.23 5.15 -0.83
N TYR A 40 2.74 5.94 0.13
CA TYR A 40 1.49 6.69 -0.06
C TYR A 40 1.61 7.70 -1.21
N LYS A 41 2.77 8.37 -1.33
CA LYS A 41 3.11 9.27 -2.45
C LYS A 41 3.16 8.52 -3.79
N LEU A 42 3.75 7.34 -3.84
CA LEU A 42 3.76 6.48 -5.04
C LEU A 42 2.33 6.15 -5.47
N CYS A 43 1.49 5.66 -4.56
CA CYS A 43 0.10 5.34 -4.89
C CYS A 43 -0.70 6.58 -5.32
N ARG A 44 -0.46 7.75 -4.70
CA ARG A 44 -1.03 9.04 -5.15
C ARG A 44 -0.57 9.44 -6.56
N GLN A 45 0.63 9.04 -7.00
CA GLN A 45 1.13 9.30 -8.35
C GLN A 45 0.56 8.31 -9.37
N VAL A 46 0.80 7.00 -9.21
CA VAL A 46 0.41 5.97 -10.19
C VAL A 46 -1.11 5.73 -10.26
N LYS A 47 -1.84 6.13 -9.22
CA LYS A 47 -3.28 5.90 -8.97
C LYS A 47 -3.68 4.43 -8.84
N ASN A 48 -3.34 3.57 -9.80
CA ASN A 48 -3.68 2.15 -9.78
C ASN A 48 -2.57 1.35 -10.48
N ASP A 49 -2.08 0.30 -9.84
CA ASP A 49 -1.24 -0.71 -10.48
C ASP A 49 -1.70 -2.13 -10.10
N ASP A 50 -1.16 -3.12 -10.80
CA ASP A 50 -1.38 -4.54 -10.51
C ASP A 50 -0.19 -5.13 -9.72
N THR A 51 0.74 -4.29 -9.27
CA THR A 51 2.01 -4.70 -8.66
C THR A 51 1.81 -4.98 -7.19
N VAL A 52 1.63 -6.25 -6.85
CA VAL A 52 1.66 -6.73 -5.47
C VAL A 52 3.08 -6.54 -4.91
N ARG A 53 3.18 -5.96 -3.72
CA ARG A 53 4.43 -5.61 -3.03
C ARG A 53 4.48 -6.23 -1.64
N PRO A 54 5.67 -6.59 -1.12
CA PRO A 54 5.81 -7.16 0.22
C PRO A 54 5.47 -6.14 1.31
N TYR A 55 5.35 -6.65 2.54
CA TYR A 55 5.22 -5.85 3.76
C TYR A 55 6.39 -4.83 3.96
N SER A 56 6.12 -3.76 4.71
CA SER A 56 7.10 -2.76 5.14
C SER A 56 6.73 -2.25 6.54
N HIS A 57 7.74 -2.09 7.41
CA HIS A 57 7.57 -1.70 8.82
C HIS A 57 6.95 -0.30 8.97
N GLU A 58 7.28 0.60 8.05
CA GLU A 58 6.79 1.99 8.02
C GLU A 58 5.27 2.09 7.78
N LEU A 59 4.64 0.97 7.41
CA LEU A 59 3.20 0.83 7.20
C LEU A 59 2.53 0.02 8.34
N TYR A 60 3.27 -0.44 9.35
CA TYR A 60 2.79 -1.29 10.46
C TYR A 60 1.50 -0.75 11.11
N GLY A 61 1.53 0.50 11.59
CA GLY A 61 0.39 1.11 12.29
C GLY A 61 -0.87 1.25 11.44
N GLY A 62 -0.73 1.48 10.13
CA GLY A 62 -1.85 1.47 9.18
C GLY A 62 -2.31 0.05 8.86
N THR A 63 -1.38 -0.91 8.77
CA THR A 63 -1.62 -2.31 8.46
C THR A 63 -2.40 -3.01 9.58
N VAL A 64 -2.10 -2.70 10.85
CA VAL A 64 -2.86 -3.17 12.02
C VAL A 64 -4.30 -2.64 12.01
N LYS A 65 -4.51 -1.35 11.70
CA LYS A 65 -5.86 -0.76 11.53
C LYS A 65 -6.64 -1.46 10.41
N ALA A 66 -5.98 -1.74 9.28
CA ALA A 66 -6.59 -2.42 8.14
C ALA A 66 -6.88 -3.91 8.42
N PHE A 67 -6.00 -4.62 9.13
CA PHE A 67 -6.22 -6.00 9.57
C PHE A 67 -7.50 -6.11 10.42
N LYS A 68 -7.67 -5.26 11.43
CA LYS A 68 -8.87 -5.27 12.29
C LYS A 68 -10.15 -4.87 11.53
N THR A 69 -10.02 -4.21 10.38
CA THR A 69 -11.14 -3.88 9.48
C THR A 69 -11.58 -5.09 8.64
N LEU A 70 -10.65 -5.96 8.21
CA LEU A 70 -10.96 -7.20 7.48
C LEU A 70 -11.36 -8.35 8.41
N PHE A 71 -10.78 -8.40 9.61
CA PHE A 71 -10.97 -9.47 10.58
C PHE A 71 -11.47 -8.90 11.92
N PRO A 72 -12.71 -8.37 11.98
CA PRO A 72 -13.26 -7.76 13.20
C PRO A 72 -13.31 -8.73 14.38
N ASP A 73 -13.55 -10.02 14.13
CA ASP A 73 -13.63 -11.07 15.15
C ASP A 73 -12.26 -11.63 15.60
N ALA A 74 -11.15 -11.14 15.04
CA ALA A 74 -9.82 -11.55 15.44
C ALA A 74 -9.54 -11.17 16.91
N LYS A 75 -9.15 -12.18 17.71
CA LYS A 75 -8.91 -12.08 19.16
C LYS A 75 -7.65 -11.29 19.55
N GLY A 76 -6.84 -10.88 18.58
CA GLY A 76 -5.63 -10.10 18.77
C GLY A 76 -5.15 -9.47 17.45
N THR A 77 -4.09 -8.70 17.55
CA THR A 77 -3.32 -8.18 16.41
C THR A 77 -2.25 -9.22 16.03
N PRO A 78 -2.00 -9.50 14.73
CA PRO A 78 -0.90 -10.36 14.31
C PRO A 78 0.45 -9.77 14.71
N ALA A 79 1.44 -10.64 14.98
CA ALA A 79 2.81 -10.21 15.20
C ALA A 79 3.42 -9.61 13.91
N GLU A 80 4.39 -8.71 14.03
CA GLU A 80 5.03 -8.12 12.85
C GLU A 80 5.75 -9.16 11.97
N SER A 81 6.28 -10.24 12.55
CA SER A 81 6.83 -11.38 11.80
C SER A 81 5.78 -12.15 10.98
N GLU A 82 4.52 -12.18 11.44
CA GLU A 82 3.40 -12.72 10.67
C GLU A 82 3.04 -11.76 9.53
N LEU A 83 2.98 -10.45 9.81
CA LEU A 83 2.76 -9.41 8.79
C LEU A 83 3.85 -9.42 7.71
N GLN A 84 5.12 -9.62 8.06
CA GLN A 84 6.23 -9.74 7.11
C GLN A 84 6.06 -10.85 6.06
N THR A 85 5.29 -11.90 6.39
CA THR A 85 5.08 -13.08 5.51
C THR A 85 3.67 -13.15 4.92
N GLN A 86 2.69 -12.51 5.55
CA GLN A 86 1.28 -12.58 5.17
C GLN A 86 0.77 -11.28 4.53
N ALA A 87 1.25 -10.11 4.94
CA ALA A 87 0.74 -8.85 4.41
C ALA A 87 1.35 -8.54 3.03
N SER A 88 0.54 -8.02 2.11
CA SER A 88 1.00 -7.56 0.80
C SER A 88 0.18 -6.37 0.33
N TYR A 89 0.83 -5.41 -0.34
CA TYR A 89 0.23 -4.14 -0.74
C TYR A 89 0.06 -3.98 -2.25
N ARG A 90 -0.86 -3.10 -2.66
CA ARG A 90 -0.95 -2.56 -4.03
C ARG A 90 -1.52 -1.13 -4.03
N CYS A 91 -1.28 -0.39 -5.11
CA CYS A 91 -1.86 0.94 -5.29
C CYS A 91 -3.22 0.87 -6.00
N MET A 92 -4.25 1.53 -5.47
CA MET A 92 -5.59 1.53 -6.07
C MET A 92 -6.37 2.82 -5.75
N ASN A 93 -6.95 3.46 -6.78
CA ASN A 93 -7.65 4.75 -6.69
C ASN A 93 -6.88 5.85 -5.93
N GLY A 94 -5.54 5.85 -5.99
CA GLY A 94 -4.68 6.80 -5.29
C GLY A 94 -4.29 6.42 -3.85
N LYS A 95 -4.79 5.28 -3.34
CA LYS A 95 -4.57 4.81 -1.97
C LYS A 95 -3.68 3.57 -1.93
N VAL A 96 -3.02 3.36 -0.81
CA VAL A 96 -2.44 2.05 -0.45
C VAL A 96 -3.56 1.12 0.00
N LEU A 97 -3.63 -0.07 -0.58
CA LEU A 97 -4.43 -1.18 -0.06
C LEU A 97 -3.52 -2.30 0.45
N VAL A 98 -3.93 -3.00 1.50
CA VAL A 98 -3.30 -4.23 2.01
C VAL A 98 -4.27 -5.42 1.91
N CYS A 99 -3.71 -6.58 1.63
CA CYS A 99 -4.33 -7.90 1.74
C CYS A 99 -3.45 -8.79 2.64
N PHE A 100 -4.06 -9.81 3.26
CA PHE A 100 -3.38 -10.77 4.12
C PHE A 100 -3.54 -12.19 3.56
N VAL A 101 -2.41 -12.82 3.22
CA VAL A 101 -2.33 -14.16 2.65
C VAL A 101 -2.74 -15.19 3.69
N GLY A 102 -3.61 -16.12 3.29
CA GLY A 102 -4.09 -17.22 4.11
C GLY A 102 -4.72 -18.31 3.25
N ALA A 103 -5.17 -19.40 3.89
CA ALA A 103 -5.54 -20.65 3.22
C ALA A 103 -6.58 -20.54 2.08
N ASN A 104 -7.41 -19.48 2.06
CA ASN A 104 -8.29 -19.14 0.93
C ASN A 104 -8.33 -17.62 0.66
N LEU A 105 -7.23 -16.91 0.95
CA LEU A 105 -7.12 -15.45 0.85
C LEU A 105 -5.97 -15.08 -0.12
N PRO A 106 -6.14 -15.26 -1.44
CA PRO A 106 -5.11 -14.93 -2.42
C PRO A 106 -4.94 -13.41 -2.57
N CYS A 107 -3.79 -12.88 -2.18
CA CYS A 107 -3.41 -11.48 -2.44
C CYS A 107 -2.93 -11.26 -3.88
N ALA A 108 -3.71 -11.76 -4.84
CA ALA A 108 -3.37 -11.82 -6.26
C ALA A 108 -4.51 -11.31 -7.16
N LYS A 109 -4.22 -11.23 -8.46
CA LYS A 109 -5.20 -11.02 -9.51
C LYS A 109 -5.93 -12.34 -9.75
N MET A 110 -7.26 -12.31 -9.80
CA MET A 110 -8.09 -13.51 -9.70
C MET A 110 -8.38 -14.15 -11.08
N ASN A 111 -8.38 -15.47 -11.17
CA ASN A 111 -8.65 -16.20 -12.40
C ASN A 111 -10.15 -16.16 -12.78
N THR A 112 -10.45 -15.39 -13.82
CA THR A 112 -11.80 -15.19 -14.37
C THR A 112 -12.24 -16.24 -15.40
N ALA A 113 -11.46 -17.30 -15.64
CA ALA A 113 -11.86 -18.38 -16.52
C ALA A 113 -13.06 -19.17 -15.95
N ARG A 114 -13.97 -19.57 -16.85
CA ARG A 114 -15.11 -20.47 -16.55
C ARG A 114 -14.83 -21.93 -16.88
N ALA A 115 -13.80 -22.20 -17.68
CA ALA A 115 -13.23 -23.54 -17.83
C ALA A 115 -12.13 -23.69 -16.77
N ASN A 116 -12.08 -24.83 -16.09
CA ASN A 116 -11.14 -25.05 -15.01
C ASN A 116 -10.65 -26.50 -15.03
N PRO A 117 -9.50 -26.78 -15.66
CA PRO A 117 -9.03 -28.16 -15.87
C PRO A 117 -8.85 -28.98 -14.58
N GLY A 118 -8.53 -28.34 -13.45
CA GLY A 118 -8.41 -29.03 -12.16
C GLY A 118 -9.77 -29.39 -11.56
N ALA A 119 -10.80 -28.56 -11.76
CA ALA A 119 -12.18 -28.92 -11.46
C ALA A 119 -12.70 -30.03 -12.39
N ASP A 120 -12.40 -29.96 -13.68
CA ASP A 120 -12.75 -31.00 -14.65
C ASP A 120 -12.08 -32.35 -14.31
N GLU A 121 -10.84 -32.34 -13.80
CA GLU A 121 -10.16 -33.55 -13.32
C GLU A 121 -10.79 -34.09 -12.03
N PHE A 122 -11.04 -33.22 -11.05
CA PHE A 122 -11.70 -33.60 -9.79
C PHE A 122 -13.07 -34.25 -10.03
N CYS A 123 -13.85 -33.73 -10.97
CA CYS A 123 -15.18 -34.29 -11.27
C CYS A 123 -15.14 -35.64 -12.00
N LYS A 124 -14.04 -36.06 -12.64
CA LYS A 124 -13.96 -37.42 -13.22
C LYS A 124 -13.98 -38.51 -12.15
N THR A 125 -13.38 -38.24 -10.99
CA THR A 125 -13.32 -39.17 -9.86
C THR A 125 -14.45 -38.96 -8.87
N ASN A 126 -15.02 -37.75 -8.79
CA ASN A 126 -16.11 -37.38 -7.87
C ASN A 126 -17.34 -36.88 -8.68
N PRO A 127 -18.08 -37.76 -9.37
CA PRO A 127 -18.92 -37.39 -10.51
C PRO A 127 -20.13 -36.50 -10.21
N ASN A 128 -20.60 -36.42 -8.96
CA ASN A 128 -21.78 -35.65 -8.56
C ASN A 128 -21.58 -34.85 -7.26
N ASP A 129 -20.34 -34.54 -6.87
CA ASP A 129 -20.04 -33.73 -5.69
C ASP A 129 -20.60 -32.31 -5.79
N ASP A 130 -21.30 -31.85 -4.75
CA ASP A 130 -21.93 -30.52 -4.70
C ASP A 130 -20.94 -29.34 -4.66
N ALA A 131 -19.65 -29.59 -4.37
CA ALA A 131 -18.62 -28.56 -4.35
C ALA A 131 -17.24 -29.12 -4.72
N VAL A 132 -16.58 -28.49 -5.70
CA VAL A 132 -15.17 -28.74 -6.02
C VAL A 132 -14.28 -27.91 -5.07
N PRO A 133 -13.27 -28.51 -4.40
CA PRO A 133 -12.44 -27.83 -3.42
C PRO A 133 -11.40 -26.88 -4.05
N ALA A 134 -11.00 -25.86 -3.29
CA ALA A 134 -10.08 -24.80 -3.74
C ALA A 134 -8.69 -25.30 -4.19
N PHE A 135 -8.21 -26.44 -3.66
CA PHE A 135 -6.95 -27.05 -4.12
C PHE A 135 -7.04 -27.56 -5.57
N ALA A 136 -8.24 -27.94 -6.02
CA ALA A 136 -8.49 -28.42 -7.37
C ALA A 136 -8.86 -27.27 -8.33
N THR A 137 -9.62 -26.27 -7.87
CA THR A 137 -9.95 -25.09 -8.70
C THR A 137 -8.80 -24.10 -8.85
N GLY A 138 -7.82 -24.12 -7.94
CA GLY A 138 -6.98 -22.98 -7.62
C GLY A 138 -7.70 -22.02 -6.66
N HIS A 139 -6.97 -21.49 -5.68
CA HIS A 139 -7.53 -20.59 -4.65
C HIS A 139 -7.91 -19.21 -5.21
N ASP A 140 -7.35 -18.84 -6.37
CA ASP A 140 -7.62 -17.60 -7.11
C ASP A 140 -8.86 -17.68 -8.02
N ALA A 141 -9.52 -18.83 -8.10
CA ALA A 141 -10.71 -19.04 -8.93
C ALA A 141 -11.88 -18.13 -8.55
N VAL A 142 -12.36 -17.34 -9.52
CA VAL A 142 -13.47 -16.39 -9.33
C VAL A 142 -14.83 -17.07 -9.18
N TYR A 143 -14.96 -18.28 -9.74
CA TYR A 143 -16.17 -19.09 -9.73
C TYR A 143 -16.03 -20.29 -8.80
N SER A 144 -17.14 -20.66 -8.15
CA SER A 144 -17.27 -21.96 -7.50
C SER A 144 -17.82 -22.98 -8.50
N TYR A 145 -17.43 -24.24 -8.32
CA TYR A 145 -17.79 -25.33 -9.22
C TYR A 145 -18.43 -26.48 -8.43
N LYS A 146 -19.27 -27.25 -9.09
CA LYS A 146 -19.79 -28.54 -8.62
C LYS A 146 -19.70 -29.56 -9.74
N CYS A 147 -19.81 -30.84 -9.41
CA CYS A 147 -19.74 -31.92 -10.39
C CYS A 147 -21.15 -32.37 -10.78
N GLN A 148 -21.37 -32.60 -12.08
CA GLN A 148 -22.60 -33.18 -12.61
C GLN A 148 -22.25 -34.22 -13.67
N SER A 149 -22.56 -35.49 -13.40
CA SER A 149 -22.29 -36.61 -14.30
C SER A 149 -20.85 -36.66 -14.84
N GLY A 150 -19.88 -36.40 -13.96
CA GLY A 150 -18.44 -36.47 -14.29
C GLY A 150 -17.82 -35.19 -14.84
N LYS A 151 -18.55 -34.06 -14.86
CA LYS A 151 -18.08 -32.78 -15.43
C LYS A 151 -18.22 -31.63 -14.44
N ALA A 152 -17.30 -30.67 -14.46
CA ALA A 152 -17.41 -29.46 -13.67
C ALA A 152 -18.46 -28.51 -14.27
N THR A 153 -19.32 -27.97 -13.41
CA THR A 153 -20.30 -26.93 -13.76
C THR A 153 -20.18 -25.75 -12.79
N VAL A 154 -20.30 -24.52 -13.30
CA VAL A 154 -20.20 -23.31 -12.46
C VAL A 154 -21.41 -23.25 -11.53
N ALA A 155 -21.17 -23.46 -10.24
CA ALA A 155 -22.18 -23.42 -9.18
C ALA A 155 -22.48 -21.98 -8.71
N GLY A 156 -21.50 -21.08 -8.81
CA GLY A 156 -21.64 -19.71 -8.32
C GLY A 156 -20.39 -18.85 -8.57
N LYS A 157 -20.31 -17.72 -7.88
CA LYS A 157 -19.19 -16.76 -7.97
C LYS A 157 -18.64 -16.43 -6.59
N SER A 158 -17.49 -16.98 -6.26
CA SER A 158 -16.81 -16.82 -4.97
C SER A 158 -16.39 -15.38 -4.69
N TRP A 159 -15.99 -14.63 -5.74
CA TRP A 159 -15.35 -13.32 -5.56
C TRP A 159 -15.99 -12.19 -6.38
N GLN A 160 -16.26 -11.06 -5.72
CA GLN A 160 -16.54 -9.80 -6.40
C GLN A 160 -15.21 -9.09 -6.73
N LEU A 161 -14.96 -8.83 -8.00
CA LEU A 161 -13.72 -8.19 -8.46
C LEU A 161 -13.85 -6.67 -8.56
N ASP A 162 -12.73 -5.98 -8.38
CA ASP A 162 -12.56 -4.58 -8.74
C ASP A 162 -12.23 -4.39 -10.23
N LYS A 163 -12.10 -3.13 -10.68
CA LYS A 163 -11.76 -2.76 -12.07
C LYS A 163 -10.37 -3.24 -12.54
N ARG A 164 -9.56 -3.84 -11.67
CA ARG A 164 -8.23 -4.39 -11.95
C ARG A 164 -8.20 -5.93 -11.84
N GLY A 165 -9.30 -6.57 -11.46
CA GLY A 165 -9.40 -8.03 -11.36
C GLY A 165 -8.99 -8.62 -10.01
N PHE A 166 -8.86 -7.81 -8.97
CA PHE A 166 -8.57 -8.27 -7.60
C PHE A 166 -9.86 -8.40 -6.79
N ALA A 167 -9.95 -9.39 -5.89
CA ALA A 167 -11.13 -9.63 -5.05
C ALA A 167 -11.35 -8.49 -4.04
N LYS A 168 -12.39 -7.66 -4.24
CA LYS A 168 -12.65 -6.42 -3.45
C LYS A 168 -12.55 -6.60 -1.94
N THR A 169 -13.12 -7.69 -1.43
CA THR A 169 -13.24 -7.98 0.00
C THR A 169 -11.95 -8.46 0.66
N LEU A 170 -10.89 -8.73 -0.10
CA LEU A 170 -9.57 -9.08 0.43
C LEU A 170 -8.64 -7.88 0.64
N TRP A 171 -9.01 -6.69 0.16
CA TRP A 171 -8.12 -5.52 0.12
C TRP A 171 -8.70 -4.32 0.89
N ALA A 172 -8.20 -4.09 2.11
CA ALA A 172 -8.55 -2.91 2.91
C ALA A 172 -7.62 -1.74 2.64
N VAL A 173 -8.13 -0.51 2.83
CA VAL A 173 -7.30 0.70 2.79
C VAL A 173 -6.39 0.70 4.01
N VAL A 174 -5.09 0.89 3.78
CA VAL A 174 -4.13 1.22 4.85
C VAL A 174 -4.30 2.71 5.17
N PRO A 175 -4.74 3.10 6.38
CA PRO A 175 -4.86 4.50 6.74
C PRO A 175 -3.48 5.14 6.85
N GLU A 176 -3.34 6.35 6.31
CA GLU A 176 -2.20 7.22 6.61
C GLU A 176 -2.13 7.53 8.13
N PRO A 177 -0.93 7.80 8.67
CA PRO A 177 -0.72 8.01 10.10
C PRO A 177 -1.49 9.21 10.66
#